data_AF-A0A9D2ZVN1-F1
#
_entry.id   AF-A0A9D2ZVN1-F1
#
_cell.length_a   1.000
_cell.length_b   1.000
_cell.length_c   1.000
_cell.angle_alpha   90.00
_cell.angle_beta   90.00
_cell.angle_gamma   90.00
#
_symmetry.space_group_name_H-M   'P 1'
#
loop_
_entity.id
_entity.type
_entity.pdbx_description
1 polymer ?
#
loop_
_entity_poly.entity_id
_entity_poly.type
_entity_poly.pdbx_seq_one_letter_code
_entity_poly.pdbx_strand_id
1 'polypeptide(L)'
;MDSQRTQNIRAVSARINSFHSSIYFSQTVGAEYAKYGLEPGVEGNMAARSAPLGRVNPGVVSAAYYNYSPNFVADMLPRLWETVTPEQMVQARFDAVSAFMAELFGDRDDIALLTEAATQMTETLAPVLAAMDFAGRTLAAATADVIGGHQATTAFEKMWDVATVAREFRGDGHVASLVTAGVPGIDALMLDVATGAGFRPRAAQKTRGYTDEEWQTAQTRLAEAGLITVDKDDRGFDLPTITEAGRDLKEQVEVLTDGTVAAAWSVLDDETIESLLSPSRDLLRVIAKSGAFPSNIFARPEKKAG
;
A
#
# COMPACT_ATOMS: atom_id res chain seq x y z
N MET A 1 -7.18 9.39 -23.77
CA MET A 1 -5.84 8.80 -24.00
C MET A 1 -4.97 9.22 -22.84
N ASP A 2 -4.47 8.26 -22.09
CA ASP A 2 -3.64 8.53 -20.91
C ASP A 2 -2.26 9.05 -21.36
N SER A 3 -1.90 10.26 -20.93
CA SER A 3 -0.66 10.93 -21.37
C SER A 3 0.58 10.15 -20.90
N GLN A 4 1.71 10.25 -21.63
CA GLN A 4 2.98 9.64 -21.19
C GLN A 4 3.35 10.09 -19.77
N ARG A 5 3.07 11.35 -19.43
CA ARG A 5 3.23 11.91 -18.08
C ARG A 5 2.46 11.11 -17.03
N THR A 6 1.16 10.87 -17.25
CA THR A 6 0.33 10.10 -16.31
C THR A 6 0.84 8.68 -16.16
N GLN A 7 1.23 8.03 -17.26
CA GLN A 7 1.79 6.67 -17.22
C GLN A 7 3.09 6.62 -16.41
N ASN A 8 3.97 7.62 -16.54
CA ASN A 8 5.18 7.72 -15.75
C ASN A 8 4.87 7.94 -14.26
N ILE A 9 3.91 8.83 -13.93
CA ILE A 9 3.46 9.05 -12.54
C ILE A 9 2.89 7.77 -11.94
N ARG A 10 2.04 7.04 -12.67
CA ARG A 10 1.49 5.74 -12.24
C ARG A 10 2.61 4.73 -11.98
N ALA A 11 3.57 4.62 -12.90
CA ALA A 11 4.69 3.69 -12.78
C ALA A 11 5.57 4.00 -11.56
N VAL A 12 5.93 5.27 -11.35
CA VAL A 12 6.72 5.70 -10.19
C VAL A 12 5.91 5.49 -8.89
N SER A 13 4.64 5.90 -8.85
CA SER A 13 3.76 5.73 -7.69
C SER A 13 3.60 4.27 -7.29
N ALA A 14 3.46 3.36 -8.24
CA ALA A 14 3.37 1.92 -7.98
C ALA A 14 4.66 1.37 -7.34
N ARG A 15 5.83 1.85 -7.78
CA ARG A 15 7.14 1.45 -7.23
C ARG A 15 7.39 2.05 -5.85
N ILE A 16 6.99 3.30 -5.63
CA ILE A 16 6.98 3.95 -4.31
C ILE A 16 6.10 3.15 -3.34
N ASN A 17 4.87 2.81 -3.76
CA ASN A 17 3.98 1.99 -2.96
C ASN A 17 4.60 0.62 -2.62
N SER A 18 5.30 0.00 -3.58
CA SER A 18 6.00 -1.27 -3.35
C SER A 18 7.18 -1.11 -2.39
N PHE A 19 7.94 -0.01 -2.48
CA PHE A 19 9.02 0.29 -1.56
C PHE A 19 8.50 0.40 -0.13
N HIS A 20 7.47 1.21 0.08
CA HIS A 20 6.80 1.36 1.37
C HIS A 20 6.22 0.03 1.89
N SER A 21 5.50 -0.70 1.04
CA SER A 21 4.72 -1.89 1.46
C SER A 21 5.57 -3.13 1.71
N SER A 22 6.85 -3.11 1.32
CA SER A 22 7.78 -4.22 1.51
C SER A 22 7.97 -4.62 2.98
N ILE A 23 7.70 -3.70 3.91
CA ILE A 23 7.83 -3.94 5.35
C ILE A 23 6.74 -4.87 5.91
N TYR A 24 5.55 -4.91 5.28
CA TYR A 24 4.35 -5.50 5.89
C TYR A 24 4.44 -7.02 6.10
N PHE A 25 5.29 -7.71 5.34
CA PHE A 25 5.47 -9.16 5.41
C PHE A 25 6.86 -9.56 5.90
N SER A 26 7.66 -8.58 6.35
CA SER A 26 9.01 -8.81 6.85
C SER A 26 8.98 -9.48 8.23
N GLN A 27 9.78 -10.53 8.39
CA GLN A 27 9.98 -11.18 9.69
C GLN A 27 10.69 -10.23 10.67
N THR A 28 11.61 -9.42 10.17
CA THR A 28 12.38 -8.44 10.94
C THR A 28 11.46 -7.36 11.51
N VAL A 29 10.55 -6.82 10.69
CA VAL A 29 9.53 -5.87 11.14
C VAL A 29 8.59 -6.52 12.15
N GLY A 30 8.16 -7.76 11.89
CA GLY A 30 7.34 -8.53 12.82
C GLY A 30 8.02 -8.75 14.19
N ALA A 31 9.31 -9.05 14.21
CA ALA A 31 10.10 -9.23 15.43
C ALA A 31 10.21 -7.93 16.24
N GLU A 32 10.33 -6.78 15.57
CA GLU A 32 10.34 -5.48 16.23
C GLU A 32 8.99 -5.16 16.89
N TYR A 33 7.87 -5.43 16.21
CA TYR A 33 6.54 -5.26 16.82
C TYR A 33 6.25 -6.26 17.94
N ALA A 34 6.78 -7.49 17.86
CA ALA A 34 6.62 -8.49 18.91
C ALA A 34 7.23 -8.08 20.25
N LYS A 35 8.25 -7.20 20.26
CA LYS A 35 8.82 -6.63 21.50
C LYS A 35 7.79 -5.83 22.31
N TYR A 36 6.73 -5.35 21.64
CA TYR A 36 5.63 -4.61 22.24
C TYR A 36 4.41 -5.50 22.54
N GLY A 37 4.54 -6.83 22.42
CA GLY A 37 3.47 -7.78 22.72
C GLY A 37 2.42 -7.95 21.62
N LEU A 38 2.72 -7.49 20.40
CA LEU A 38 1.84 -7.65 19.24
C LEU A 38 2.21 -8.85 18.40
N GLU A 39 1.21 -9.55 17.89
CA GLU A 39 1.45 -10.62 16.92
C GLU A 39 1.98 -10.07 15.58
N PRO A 40 3.02 -10.70 14.98
CA PRO A 40 3.51 -10.31 13.67
C PRO A 40 2.44 -10.36 12.58
N GLY A 41 2.55 -9.47 11.59
CA GLY A 41 1.63 -9.42 10.45
C GLY A 41 0.46 -8.47 10.69
N VAL A 42 -0.78 -8.94 10.54
CA VAL A 42 -1.96 -8.06 10.48
C VAL A 42 -2.10 -7.20 11.73
N GLU A 43 -1.89 -7.77 12.91
CA GLU A 43 -2.04 -7.06 14.19
C GLU A 43 -1.00 -5.94 14.36
N GLY A 44 0.29 -6.27 14.28
CA GLY A 44 1.37 -5.27 14.31
C GLY A 44 1.25 -4.21 13.23
N ASN A 45 0.90 -4.59 11.99
CA ASN A 45 0.72 -3.63 10.89
C ASN A 45 -0.49 -2.71 11.10
N MET A 46 -1.61 -3.23 11.63
CA MET A 46 -2.79 -2.43 11.97
C MET A 46 -2.43 -1.38 13.02
N ALA A 47 -1.72 -1.79 14.08
CA ALA A 47 -1.27 -0.88 15.13
C ALA A 47 -0.30 0.18 14.57
N ALA A 48 0.78 -0.24 13.90
CA ALA A 48 1.82 0.66 13.40
C ALA A 48 1.32 1.67 12.36
N ARG A 49 0.42 1.24 11.46
CA ARG A 49 -0.14 2.13 10.43
C ARG A 49 -1.28 3.00 10.96
N SER A 50 -1.97 2.60 12.04
CA SER A 50 -3.05 3.39 12.66
C SER A 50 -2.51 4.38 13.70
N ALA A 51 -1.32 4.12 14.25
CA ALA A 51 -0.70 4.93 15.29
C ALA A 51 -0.64 6.45 14.97
N PRO A 52 -0.40 6.91 13.73
CA PRO A 52 -0.41 8.34 13.43
C PRO A 52 -1.75 9.03 13.69
N LEU A 53 -2.88 8.30 13.60
CA LEU A 53 -4.21 8.83 13.91
C LEU A 53 -4.45 9.00 15.43
N GLY A 54 -3.58 8.45 16.28
CA GLY A 54 -3.77 8.40 17.72
C GLY A 54 -4.82 7.36 18.16
N ARG A 55 -5.30 7.50 19.41
CA ARG A 55 -6.33 6.62 19.99
C ARG A 55 -7.74 7.02 19.53
N VAL A 56 -8.03 6.78 18.24
CA VAL A 56 -9.36 6.99 17.65
C VAL A 56 -10.26 5.77 17.83
N ASN A 57 -11.57 5.95 17.63
CA ASN A 57 -12.52 4.86 17.61
C ASN A 57 -12.34 3.96 16.37
N PRO A 58 -12.77 2.69 16.41
CA PRO A 58 -12.61 1.77 15.28
C PRO A 58 -13.24 2.23 13.96
N GLY A 59 -14.32 3.01 14.03
CA GLY A 59 -14.97 3.56 12.84
C GLY A 59 -14.06 4.45 12.00
N VAL A 60 -13.17 5.24 12.63
CA VAL A 60 -12.20 6.09 11.90
C VAL A 60 -11.18 5.23 11.16
N VAL A 61 -10.62 4.21 11.82
CA VAL A 61 -9.67 3.30 11.17
C VAL A 61 -10.34 2.50 10.07
N SER A 62 -11.54 1.97 10.29
CA SER A 62 -12.28 1.22 9.27
C SER A 62 -12.58 2.07 8.03
N ALA A 63 -12.92 3.35 8.19
CA ALA A 63 -13.15 4.25 7.06
C ALA A 63 -11.86 4.50 6.25
N ALA A 64 -10.73 4.72 6.94
CA ALA A 64 -9.43 4.92 6.29
C ALA A 64 -8.87 3.63 5.67
N TYR A 65 -9.19 2.46 6.23
CA TYR A 65 -8.70 1.15 5.82
C TYR A 65 -9.74 0.46 4.95
N TYR A 66 -10.22 1.21 3.96
CA TYR A 66 -11.43 0.97 3.16
C TYR A 66 -11.75 -0.47 2.78
N ASN A 67 -10.74 -1.33 2.58
CA ASN A 67 -10.91 -2.73 2.19
C ASN A 67 -10.88 -3.75 3.34
N TYR A 68 -10.74 -3.34 4.60
CA TYR A 68 -10.88 -4.21 5.77
C TYR A 68 -12.36 -4.32 6.19
N SER A 69 -12.75 -5.48 6.72
CA SER A 69 -14.05 -5.65 7.35
C SER A 69 -14.18 -4.70 8.55
N PRO A 70 -15.26 -3.90 8.64
CA PRO A 70 -15.49 -3.03 9.79
C PRO A 70 -15.58 -3.80 11.11
N ASN A 71 -16.17 -4.99 11.10
CA ASN A 71 -16.28 -5.85 12.30
C ASN A 71 -14.89 -6.31 12.76
N PHE A 72 -14.03 -6.71 11.81
CA PHE A 72 -12.67 -7.12 12.12
C PHE A 72 -11.84 -5.99 12.75
N VAL A 73 -11.98 -4.76 12.25
CA VAL A 73 -11.33 -3.57 12.84
C VAL A 73 -11.92 -3.26 14.22
N ALA A 74 -13.25 -3.35 14.39
CA ALA A 74 -13.93 -3.12 15.66
C ALA A 74 -13.50 -4.09 16.75
N ASP A 75 -13.24 -5.35 16.41
CA ASP A 75 -12.77 -6.38 17.35
C ASP A 75 -11.28 -6.26 17.67
N MET A 76 -10.47 -5.78 16.72
CA MET A 76 -9.01 -5.73 16.85
C MET A 76 -8.50 -4.45 17.50
N LEU A 77 -8.97 -3.30 17.03
CA LEU A 77 -8.36 -2.01 17.37
C LEU A 77 -8.41 -1.69 18.87
N PRO A 78 -9.52 -1.93 19.62
CA PRO A 78 -9.54 -1.67 21.06
C PRO A 78 -8.48 -2.47 21.81
N ARG A 79 -8.33 -3.77 21.49
CA ARG A 79 -7.33 -4.65 22.11
C ARG A 79 -5.90 -4.20 21.84
N LEU A 80 -5.62 -3.70 20.64
CA LEU A 80 -4.30 -3.13 20.31
C LEU A 80 -3.94 -1.99 21.27
N TRP A 81 -4.88 -1.09 21.56
CA TRP A 81 -4.64 0.07 22.42
C TRP A 81 -4.65 -0.24 23.92
N GLU A 82 -5.07 -1.44 24.32
CA GLU A 82 -4.83 -1.98 25.66
C GLU A 82 -3.39 -2.47 25.82
N THR A 83 -2.76 -2.96 24.74
CA THR A 83 -1.38 -3.49 24.75
C THR A 83 -0.33 -2.40 24.54
N VAL A 84 -0.56 -1.45 23.62
CA VAL A 84 0.41 -0.42 23.22
C VAL A 84 -0.21 0.96 23.12
N THR A 85 0.60 2.02 23.24
CA THR A 85 0.17 3.38 22.91
C THR A 85 0.51 3.71 21.46
N PRO A 86 -0.23 4.65 20.81
CA PRO A 86 0.14 5.13 19.49
C PRO A 86 1.58 5.67 19.42
N GLU A 87 2.04 6.39 20.44
CA GLU A 87 3.38 6.96 20.49
C GLU A 87 4.45 5.86 20.52
N GLN A 88 4.23 4.79 21.31
CA GLN A 88 5.09 3.62 21.31
C GLN A 88 5.13 2.96 19.93
N MET A 89 3.99 2.83 19.26
CA MET A 89 3.93 2.20 17.93
C MET A 89 4.52 3.05 16.81
N VAL A 90 4.45 4.38 16.92
CA VAL A 90 5.19 5.28 16.04
C VAL A 90 6.68 5.01 16.16
N GLN A 91 7.23 5.00 17.38
CA GLN A 91 8.66 4.72 17.59
C GLN A 91 9.03 3.30 17.14
N ALA A 92 8.23 2.30 17.50
CA ALA A 92 8.43 0.91 17.08
C ALA A 92 8.48 0.77 15.56
N ARG A 93 7.68 1.55 14.83
CA ARG A 93 7.68 1.56 13.36
C ARG A 93 8.98 2.14 12.80
N PHE A 94 9.54 3.18 13.40
CA PHE A 94 10.83 3.73 13.00
C PHE A 94 11.97 2.73 13.26
N ASP A 95 11.99 2.12 14.44
CA ASP A 95 12.97 1.09 14.78
C ASP A 95 12.87 -0.09 13.80
N ALA A 96 11.65 -0.53 13.49
CA ALA A 96 11.37 -1.60 12.53
C ALA A 96 11.84 -1.28 11.11
N VAL A 97 11.62 -0.05 10.64
CA VAL A 97 12.08 0.39 9.33
C VAL A 97 13.61 0.46 9.29
N SER A 98 14.25 0.99 10.34
CA SER A 98 15.72 1.05 10.40
C SER A 98 16.33 -0.35 10.34
N ALA A 99 15.84 -1.29 11.17
CA ALA A 99 16.29 -2.68 11.16
C ALA A 99 16.08 -3.34 9.79
N PHE A 100 14.93 -3.13 9.17
CA PHE A 100 14.61 -3.73 7.88
C PHE A 100 15.42 -3.13 6.72
N MET A 101 15.66 -1.82 6.71
CA MET A 101 16.50 -1.18 5.69
C MET A 101 17.96 -1.60 5.83
N ALA A 102 18.46 -1.75 7.06
CA ALA A 102 19.79 -2.30 7.31
C ALA A 102 19.92 -3.73 6.79
N GLU A 103 18.94 -4.60 7.04
CA GLU A 103 18.91 -5.97 6.50
C GLU A 103 18.89 -6.00 4.97
N LEU A 104 18.06 -5.16 4.34
CA LEU A 104 17.92 -5.18 2.88
C LEU A 104 19.14 -4.62 2.15
N PHE A 105 19.76 -3.57 2.70
CA PHE A 105 20.73 -2.75 1.96
C PHE A 105 22.13 -2.71 2.56
N GLY A 106 22.31 -2.96 3.86
CA GLY A 106 23.52 -2.62 4.62
C GLY A 106 24.80 -3.32 4.15
N ASP A 107 24.73 -4.58 3.75
CA ASP A 107 25.90 -5.40 3.41
C ASP A 107 26.06 -5.63 1.90
N ARG A 108 25.42 -4.80 1.07
CA ARG A 108 25.43 -5.00 -0.39
C ARG A 108 26.67 -4.39 -1.04
N ASP A 109 27.30 -5.13 -1.96
CA ASP A 109 28.40 -4.63 -2.78
C ASP A 109 28.03 -3.40 -3.63
N ASP A 110 26.74 -3.29 -4.03
CA ASP A 110 26.20 -2.19 -4.83
C ASP A 110 25.56 -1.06 -3.99
N ILE A 111 25.78 -1.02 -2.67
CA ILE A 111 25.14 -0.06 -1.76
C ILE A 111 25.37 1.41 -2.15
N ALA A 112 26.54 1.76 -2.70
CA ALA A 112 26.82 3.14 -3.12
C ALA A 112 25.88 3.60 -4.24
N LEU A 113 25.66 2.77 -5.26
CA LEU A 113 24.73 3.06 -6.36
C LEU A 113 23.28 3.11 -5.88
N LEU A 114 22.90 2.23 -4.94
CA LEU A 114 21.56 2.21 -4.37
C LEU A 114 21.31 3.43 -3.47
N THR A 115 22.34 3.91 -2.77
CA THR A 115 22.30 5.15 -1.98
C THR A 115 22.08 6.34 -2.90
N GLU A 116 22.82 6.44 -4.02
CA GLU A 116 22.62 7.48 -5.04
C GLU A 116 21.19 7.45 -5.60
N ALA A 117 20.68 6.26 -5.95
CA ALA A 117 19.32 6.10 -6.44
C ALA A 117 18.26 6.53 -5.40
N ALA A 118 18.43 6.17 -4.13
CA ALA A 118 17.54 6.59 -3.05
C ALA A 118 17.60 8.11 -2.82
N THR A 119 18.80 8.69 -2.78
CA THR A 119 18.98 10.14 -2.66
C THR A 119 18.31 10.88 -3.80
N GLN A 120 18.59 10.50 -5.05
CA GLN A 120 17.95 11.09 -6.23
C GLN A 120 16.43 11.05 -6.12
N MET A 121 15.85 9.89 -5.79
CA MET A 121 14.40 9.76 -5.60
C MET A 121 13.88 10.73 -4.53
N THR A 122 14.53 10.80 -3.37
CA THR A 122 14.08 11.67 -2.27
C THR A 122 14.20 13.16 -2.59
N GLU A 123 15.28 13.59 -3.22
CA GLU A 123 15.52 14.99 -3.58
C GLU A 123 14.58 15.45 -4.70
N THR A 124 14.39 14.63 -5.74
CA THR A 124 13.48 14.95 -6.83
C THR A 124 12.01 14.96 -6.39
N LEU A 125 11.62 14.12 -5.43
CA LEU A 125 10.24 14.08 -4.91
C LEU A 125 9.96 15.14 -3.84
N ALA A 126 10.98 15.76 -3.24
CA ALA A 126 10.80 16.81 -2.23
C ALA A 126 9.83 17.93 -2.64
N PRO A 127 9.93 18.55 -3.83
CA PRO A 127 8.96 19.57 -4.26
C PRO A 127 7.54 19.02 -4.45
N VAL A 128 7.39 17.76 -4.87
CA VAL A 128 6.07 17.11 -4.99
C VAL A 128 5.42 16.95 -3.62
N LEU A 129 6.18 16.50 -2.62
CA LEU A 129 5.69 16.40 -1.23
C LEU A 129 5.32 17.76 -0.66
N ALA A 130 6.13 18.80 -0.91
CA ALA A 130 5.85 20.16 -0.47
C ALA A 130 4.58 20.75 -1.12
N ALA A 131 4.19 20.26 -2.30
CA ALA A 131 3.00 20.67 -3.04
C ALA A 131 1.74 19.84 -2.71
N MET A 132 1.81 18.87 -1.79
CA MET A 132 0.68 18.04 -1.40
C MET A 132 -0.35 18.83 -0.57
N ASP A 133 -1.58 18.88 -1.07
CA ASP A 133 -2.74 19.37 -0.29
C ASP A 133 -3.40 18.22 0.47
N PHE A 134 -3.20 18.23 1.78
CA PHE A 134 -3.70 17.21 2.71
C PHE A 134 -5.17 17.41 3.11
N ALA A 135 -5.86 18.45 2.64
CA ALA A 135 -7.27 18.66 2.93
C ALA A 135 -8.12 17.44 2.52
N GLY A 136 -8.88 16.89 3.47
CA GLY A 136 -9.70 15.69 3.27
C GLY A 136 -8.90 14.36 3.23
N ARG A 137 -7.59 14.39 3.47
CA ARG A 137 -6.70 13.20 3.47
C ARG A 137 -6.23 12.88 4.88
N THR A 138 -7.16 12.47 5.72
CA THR A 138 -6.94 12.31 7.17
C THR A 138 -5.78 11.38 7.51
N LEU A 139 -5.66 10.22 6.84
CA LEU A 139 -4.59 9.27 7.14
C LEU A 139 -3.25 9.78 6.62
N ALA A 140 -3.22 10.35 5.41
CA ALA A 140 -2.03 10.94 4.84
C ALA A 140 -1.49 12.11 5.69
N ALA A 141 -2.37 13.00 6.13
CA ALA A 141 -2.04 14.16 6.96
C ALA A 141 -1.42 13.73 8.29
N ALA A 142 -2.13 12.86 9.02
CA ALA A 142 -1.66 12.34 10.30
C ALA A 142 -0.32 11.59 10.16
N THR A 143 -0.18 10.82 9.08
CA THR A 143 1.09 10.12 8.79
C THR A 143 2.21 11.11 8.50
N ALA A 144 1.97 12.14 7.69
CA ALA A 144 2.98 13.15 7.35
C ALA A 144 3.47 13.92 8.59
N ASP A 145 2.58 14.27 9.52
CA ASP A 145 2.94 14.94 10.78
C ASP A 145 3.93 14.10 11.60
N VAL A 146 3.64 12.79 11.74
CA VAL A 146 4.51 11.86 12.46
C VAL A 146 5.84 11.63 11.74
N ILE A 147 5.80 11.41 10.41
CA ILE A 147 7.02 11.22 9.59
C ILE A 147 7.92 12.46 9.65
N GLY A 148 7.35 13.67 9.76
CA GLY A 148 8.12 14.90 9.92
C GLY A 148 9.03 14.92 11.16
N GLY A 149 8.72 14.11 12.18
CA GLY A 149 9.54 13.92 13.37
C GLY A 149 10.56 12.79 13.28
N HIS A 150 10.56 11.99 12.21
CA HIS A 150 11.49 10.87 12.06
C HIS A 150 12.92 11.37 11.76
N GLN A 151 13.90 10.89 12.53
CA GLN A 151 15.32 11.18 12.32
C GLN A 151 15.98 10.08 11.49
N ALA A 152 15.62 9.99 10.21
CA ALA A 152 16.22 9.03 9.29
C ALA A 152 17.74 9.16 9.23
N THR A 153 18.45 8.06 9.46
CA THR A 153 19.93 8.01 9.52
C THR A 153 20.57 7.51 8.24
N THR A 154 19.79 6.91 7.34
CA THR A 154 20.23 6.39 6.04
C THR A 154 19.39 6.93 4.89
N ALA A 155 19.93 6.89 3.66
CA ALA A 155 19.17 7.27 2.46
C ALA A 155 17.95 6.36 2.23
N PHE A 156 18.02 5.11 2.68
CA PHE A 156 16.92 4.14 2.54
C PHE A 156 15.79 4.41 3.54
N GLU A 157 16.11 4.78 4.78
CA GLU A 157 15.11 5.27 5.74
C GLU A 157 14.43 6.55 5.23
N LYS A 158 15.22 7.50 4.70
CA LYS A 158 14.65 8.72 4.12
C LYS A 158 13.77 8.44 2.90
N MET A 159 14.15 7.49 2.07
CA MET A 159 13.32 7.02 0.96
C MET A 159 12.03 6.36 1.44
N TRP A 160 12.08 5.61 2.55
CA TRP A 160 10.89 5.03 3.15
C TRP A 160 9.93 6.11 3.70
N ASP A 161 10.44 7.17 4.31
CA ASP A 161 9.63 8.31 4.77
C ASP A 161 8.88 8.95 3.60
N VAL A 162 9.62 9.30 2.53
CA VAL A 162 9.03 9.88 1.31
C VAL A 162 8.00 8.93 0.71
N ALA A 163 8.32 7.64 0.65
CA ALA A 163 7.41 6.64 0.10
C ALA A 163 6.14 6.47 0.93
N THR A 164 6.26 6.55 2.26
CA THR A 164 5.14 6.45 3.19
C THR A 164 4.17 7.62 3.01
N VAL A 165 4.66 8.85 3.00
CA VAL A 165 3.82 10.04 2.81
C VAL A 165 3.16 10.01 1.42
N ALA A 166 3.94 9.77 0.36
CA ALA A 166 3.41 9.76 -1.01
C ALA A 166 2.38 8.64 -1.23
N ARG A 167 2.61 7.45 -0.64
CA ARG A 167 1.67 6.33 -0.69
C ARG A 167 0.38 6.67 0.04
N GLU A 168 0.44 7.20 1.26
CA GLU A 168 -0.77 7.51 2.02
C GLU A 168 -1.54 8.65 1.38
N PHE A 169 -0.85 9.65 0.84
CA PHE A 169 -1.46 10.72 0.06
C PHE A 169 -2.25 10.17 -1.12
N ARG A 170 -1.64 9.38 -2.01
CA ARG A 170 -2.37 8.74 -3.12
C ARG A 170 -3.45 7.79 -2.62
N GLY A 171 -3.22 7.10 -1.49
CA GLY A 171 -4.11 6.13 -0.87
C GLY A 171 -5.42 6.73 -0.35
N ASP A 172 -5.40 7.93 0.21
CA ASP A 172 -6.64 8.65 0.56
C ASP A 172 -7.38 9.14 -0.71
N GLY A 173 -6.64 9.48 -1.77
CA GLY A 173 -7.18 9.89 -3.07
C GLY A 173 -7.93 8.75 -3.78
N HIS A 174 -7.21 7.67 -4.09
CA HIS A 174 -7.57 6.35 -3.61
C HIS A 174 -9.02 6.04 -3.24
N VAL A 175 -9.23 6.09 -1.92
CA VAL A 175 -10.49 5.91 -1.22
C VAL A 175 -11.55 6.91 -1.69
N ALA A 176 -11.21 8.19 -1.85
CA ALA A 176 -12.16 9.20 -2.33
C ALA A 176 -12.69 8.88 -3.74
N SER A 177 -11.83 8.35 -4.64
CA SER A 177 -12.22 7.89 -5.97
C SER A 177 -13.16 6.69 -5.91
N LEU A 178 -12.89 5.71 -5.03
CA LEU A 178 -13.76 4.55 -4.81
C LEU A 178 -15.15 4.97 -4.30
N VAL A 179 -15.19 5.90 -3.34
CA VAL A 179 -16.45 6.47 -2.83
C VAL A 179 -17.20 7.19 -3.94
N THR A 180 -16.49 8.00 -4.75
CA THR A 180 -17.09 8.74 -5.87
C THR A 180 -17.66 7.80 -6.93
N ALA A 181 -16.97 6.69 -7.22
CA ALA A 181 -17.43 5.66 -8.15
C ALA A 181 -18.49 4.73 -7.55
N GLY A 182 -18.83 4.88 -6.26
CA GLY A 182 -19.81 4.03 -5.58
C GLY A 182 -19.37 2.59 -5.40
N VAL A 183 -18.06 2.31 -5.31
CA VAL A 183 -17.50 0.97 -5.17
C VAL A 183 -17.20 0.67 -3.70
N PRO A 184 -17.97 -0.20 -3.01
CA PRO A 184 -17.74 -0.53 -1.60
C PRO A 184 -16.40 -1.22 -1.34
N GLY A 185 -15.95 -1.19 -0.09
CA GLY A 185 -14.65 -1.74 0.34
C GLY A 185 -14.37 -3.19 -0.07
N ILE A 186 -15.31 -4.10 0.22
CA ILE A 186 -15.18 -5.52 -0.15
C ILE A 186 -15.17 -5.73 -1.67
N ASP A 187 -15.93 -4.91 -2.41
CA ASP A 187 -15.99 -5.01 -3.86
C ASP A 187 -14.69 -4.50 -4.50
N ALA A 188 -14.13 -3.41 -3.97
CA ALA A 188 -12.82 -2.91 -4.40
C ALA A 188 -11.72 -3.96 -4.20
N LEU A 189 -11.74 -4.65 -3.05
CA LEU A 189 -10.84 -5.77 -2.76
C LEU A 189 -11.06 -6.92 -3.75
N MET A 190 -12.31 -7.32 -3.98
CA MET A 190 -12.64 -8.43 -4.87
C MET A 190 -12.25 -8.14 -6.32
N LEU A 191 -12.50 -6.92 -6.81
CA LEU A 191 -12.08 -6.46 -8.13
C LEU A 191 -10.56 -6.50 -8.28
N ASP A 192 -9.80 -6.14 -7.23
CA ASP A 192 -8.34 -6.27 -7.23
C ASP A 192 -7.88 -7.73 -7.27
N VAL A 193 -8.45 -8.59 -6.43
CA VAL A 193 -8.19 -10.04 -6.41
C VAL A 193 -8.47 -10.67 -7.78
N ALA A 194 -9.60 -10.31 -8.40
CA ALA A 194 -10.04 -10.82 -9.69
C ALA A 194 -9.10 -10.45 -10.84
N THR A 195 -8.21 -9.46 -10.68
CA THR A 195 -7.17 -9.18 -11.69
C THR A 195 -6.15 -10.30 -11.83
N GLY A 196 -5.99 -11.14 -10.80
CA GLY A 196 -4.93 -12.14 -10.72
C GLY A 196 -3.53 -11.57 -10.52
N ALA A 197 -3.37 -10.26 -10.33
CA ALA A 197 -2.08 -9.60 -10.14
C ALA A 197 -1.79 -9.19 -8.68
N GLY A 198 -2.82 -9.19 -7.83
CA GLY A 198 -2.75 -8.76 -6.43
C GLY A 198 -2.74 -9.92 -5.43
N PHE A 199 -3.57 -9.81 -4.40
CA PHE A 199 -3.73 -10.87 -3.40
C PHE A 199 -4.38 -12.13 -4.00
N ARG A 200 -3.99 -13.30 -3.48
CA ARG A 200 -4.75 -14.53 -3.68
C ARG A 200 -6.09 -14.44 -2.93
N PRO A 201 -7.21 -14.98 -3.46
CA PRO A 201 -8.54 -14.81 -2.87
C PRO A 201 -8.62 -15.13 -1.38
N ARG A 202 -8.20 -16.33 -0.98
CA ARG A 202 -8.24 -16.77 0.42
C ARG A 202 -7.31 -15.97 1.33
N ALA A 203 -6.18 -15.47 0.81
CA ALA A 203 -5.27 -14.63 1.56
C ALA A 203 -5.88 -13.23 1.78
N ALA A 204 -6.48 -12.63 0.75
CA ALA A 204 -7.21 -11.37 0.85
C ALA A 204 -8.33 -11.46 1.88
N GLN A 205 -9.23 -12.44 1.73
CA GLN A 205 -10.36 -12.65 2.63
C GLN A 205 -9.89 -12.74 4.10
N LYS A 206 -8.94 -13.64 4.39
CA LYS A 206 -8.46 -13.88 5.75
C LYS A 206 -7.75 -12.66 6.35
N THR A 207 -6.88 -12.01 5.59
CA THR A 207 -6.09 -10.87 6.10
C THR A 207 -6.87 -9.57 6.18
N ARG A 208 -8.07 -9.51 5.58
CA ARG A 208 -9.00 -8.37 5.66
C ARG A 208 -10.19 -8.63 6.58
N GLY A 209 -10.31 -9.86 7.10
CA GLY A 209 -11.27 -10.22 8.14
C GLY A 209 -12.70 -10.38 7.65
N TYR A 210 -12.91 -10.71 6.38
CA TYR A 210 -14.24 -11.02 5.87
C TYR A 210 -14.61 -12.47 6.15
N THR A 211 -15.89 -12.68 6.50
CA THR A 211 -16.47 -14.02 6.63
C THR A 211 -16.65 -14.68 5.25
N ASP A 212 -16.93 -15.98 5.23
CA ASP A 212 -17.24 -16.71 3.99
C ASP A 212 -18.53 -16.19 3.35
N GLU A 213 -19.53 -15.82 4.17
CA GLU A 213 -20.79 -15.26 3.70
C GLU A 213 -20.59 -13.89 3.04
N GLU A 214 -19.91 -12.96 3.71
CA GLU A 214 -19.62 -11.62 3.15
C GLU A 214 -18.84 -11.73 1.84
N TRP A 215 -17.85 -12.62 1.79
CA TRP A 215 -17.05 -12.87 0.60
C TRP A 215 -17.90 -13.41 -0.55
N GLN A 216 -18.74 -14.42 -0.29
CA GLN A 216 -19.62 -15.00 -1.29
C GLN A 216 -20.65 -13.99 -1.80
N THR A 217 -21.23 -13.18 -0.92
CA THR A 217 -22.17 -12.12 -1.31
C THR A 217 -21.52 -11.11 -2.24
N ALA A 218 -20.29 -10.69 -1.97
CA ALA A 218 -19.54 -9.78 -2.87
C ALA A 218 -19.25 -10.44 -4.22
N GLN A 219 -18.84 -11.72 -4.25
CA GLN A 219 -18.64 -12.47 -5.49
C GLN A 219 -19.91 -12.52 -6.33
N THR A 220 -21.03 -12.92 -5.72
CA THR A 220 -22.33 -13.02 -6.40
C THR A 220 -22.76 -11.67 -6.96
N ARG A 221 -22.71 -10.59 -6.15
CA ARG A 221 -23.09 -9.24 -6.60
C ARG A 221 -22.27 -8.76 -7.79
N LEU A 222 -20.94 -8.93 -7.74
CA LEU A 222 -20.06 -8.50 -8.83
C LEU A 222 -20.21 -9.35 -10.09
N ALA A 223 -20.49 -10.65 -9.93
CA ALA A 223 -20.77 -11.55 -11.05
C ALA A 223 -22.11 -11.21 -11.73
N GLU A 224 -23.17 -10.95 -10.94
CA GLU A 224 -24.47 -10.48 -11.45
C GLU A 224 -24.36 -9.13 -12.16
N ALA A 225 -23.47 -8.25 -11.70
CA ALA A 225 -23.13 -6.99 -12.38
C ALA A 225 -22.24 -7.17 -13.62
N GLY A 226 -21.79 -8.39 -13.92
CA GLY A 226 -20.92 -8.70 -15.06
C GLY A 226 -19.49 -8.17 -14.93
N LEU A 227 -19.04 -7.80 -13.72
CA LEU A 227 -17.71 -7.24 -13.47
C LEU A 227 -16.63 -8.31 -13.23
N ILE A 228 -17.06 -9.50 -12.80
CA ILE A 228 -16.19 -10.68 -12.65
C ILE A 228 -16.91 -11.93 -13.17
N THR A 229 -16.15 -12.96 -13.51
CA THR A 229 -16.60 -14.36 -13.52
C THR A 229 -16.06 -15.06 -12.30
N VAL A 230 -16.69 -16.16 -11.88
CA VAL A 230 -16.23 -16.99 -10.77
C VAL A 230 -16.18 -18.44 -11.22
N ASP A 231 -14.97 -18.95 -11.38
CA ASP A 231 -14.71 -20.36 -11.68
C ASP A 231 -14.18 -21.07 -10.44
N LYS A 232 -13.66 -22.30 -10.60
CA LYS A 232 -12.98 -23.05 -9.55
C LYS A 232 -11.50 -23.19 -9.88
N ASP A 233 -10.63 -23.07 -8.89
CA ASP A 233 -9.23 -23.47 -9.01
C ASP A 233 -9.08 -25.00 -9.02
N ASP A 234 -7.86 -25.50 -9.27
CA ASP A 234 -7.55 -26.94 -9.28
C ASP A 234 -7.88 -27.68 -7.97
N ARG A 235 -8.11 -26.92 -6.89
CA ARG A 235 -8.42 -27.43 -5.56
C ARG A 235 -9.92 -27.29 -5.22
N GLY A 236 -10.73 -26.79 -6.15
CA GLY A 236 -12.17 -26.60 -6.01
C GLY A 236 -12.59 -25.34 -5.26
N PHE A 237 -11.67 -24.40 -5.00
CA PHE A 237 -12.01 -23.11 -4.39
C PHE A 237 -12.43 -22.09 -5.44
N ASP A 238 -13.29 -21.14 -5.05
CA ASP A 238 -13.69 -20.06 -5.94
C ASP A 238 -12.47 -19.26 -6.43
N LEU A 239 -12.44 -19.03 -7.74
CA LEU A 239 -11.43 -18.26 -8.42
C LEU A 239 -12.10 -17.15 -9.24
N PRO A 240 -12.22 -15.92 -8.69
CA PRO A 240 -12.77 -14.80 -9.42
C PRO A 240 -11.78 -14.35 -10.50
N THR A 241 -12.30 -14.05 -11.69
CA THR A 241 -11.55 -13.46 -12.81
C THR A 241 -12.26 -12.20 -13.28
N ILE A 242 -11.51 -11.11 -13.45
CA ILE A 242 -12.08 -9.82 -13.84
C ILE A 242 -12.50 -9.83 -15.32
N THR A 243 -13.69 -9.30 -15.61
CA THR A 243 -14.18 -9.11 -16.99
C THR A 243 -13.67 -7.80 -17.57
N GLU A 244 -13.94 -7.54 -18.85
CA GLU A 244 -13.64 -6.24 -19.46
C GLU A 244 -14.39 -5.09 -18.76
N ALA A 245 -15.67 -5.28 -18.44
CA ALA A 245 -16.45 -4.29 -17.69
C ALA A 245 -15.86 -4.02 -16.29
N GLY A 246 -15.33 -5.05 -15.62
CA GLY A 246 -14.60 -4.89 -14.37
C GLY A 246 -13.30 -4.10 -14.54
N ARG A 247 -12.56 -4.33 -15.62
CA ARG A 247 -11.34 -3.56 -15.95
C ARG A 247 -11.67 -2.10 -16.24
N ASP A 248 -12.73 -1.84 -17.00
CA ASP A 248 -13.20 -0.48 -17.28
C ASP A 248 -13.56 0.27 -16.00
N LEU A 249 -14.27 -0.37 -15.07
CA LEU A 249 -14.59 0.23 -13.77
C LEU A 249 -13.32 0.53 -12.96
N LYS A 250 -12.35 -0.39 -12.92
CA LYS A 250 -11.07 -0.12 -12.25
C LYS A 250 -10.32 1.04 -12.91
N GLU A 251 -10.26 1.11 -14.23
CA GLU A 251 -9.61 2.22 -14.94
C GLU A 251 -10.32 3.56 -14.66
N GLN A 252 -11.66 3.59 -14.59
CA GLN A 252 -12.39 4.80 -14.19
C GLN A 252 -11.97 5.29 -12.80
N VAL A 253 -11.82 4.37 -11.84
CA VAL A 253 -11.33 4.69 -10.48
C VAL A 253 -9.87 5.16 -10.51
N GLU A 254 -9.01 4.54 -11.33
CA GLU A 254 -7.61 4.98 -11.45
C GLU A 254 -7.50 6.36 -12.09
N VAL A 255 -8.27 6.69 -13.13
CA VAL A 255 -8.31 8.03 -13.73
C VAL A 255 -8.71 9.09 -12.71
N LEU A 256 -9.73 8.82 -11.89
CA LEU A 256 -10.10 9.70 -10.78
C LEU A 256 -8.94 9.85 -9.78
N THR A 257 -8.31 8.72 -9.42
CA THR A 257 -7.19 8.67 -8.49
C THR A 257 -6.00 9.52 -8.96
N ASP A 258 -5.65 9.44 -10.24
CA ASP A 258 -4.57 10.23 -10.82
C ASP A 258 -4.89 11.72 -10.81
N GLY A 259 -6.15 12.07 -11.07
CA GLY A 259 -6.65 13.43 -10.92
C GLY A 259 -6.41 13.99 -9.51
N THR A 260 -6.53 13.14 -8.48
CA THR A 260 -6.32 13.57 -7.09
C THR A 260 -4.86 13.90 -6.76
N VAL A 261 -3.87 13.39 -7.52
CA VAL A 261 -2.44 13.64 -7.27
C VAL A 261 -1.78 14.56 -8.31
N ALA A 262 -2.45 14.82 -9.43
CA ALA A 262 -1.90 15.55 -10.56
C ALA A 262 -1.34 16.93 -10.18
N ALA A 263 -2.01 17.67 -9.28
CA ALA A 263 -1.57 18.99 -8.84
C ALA A 263 -0.24 18.96 -8.06
N ALA A 264 -0.03 17.97 -7.18
CA ALA A 264 1.23 17.82 -6.46
C ALA A 264 2.38 17.50 -7.44
N TRP A 265 2.11 16.67 -8.46
CA TRP A 265 3.09 16.32 -9.47
C TRP A 265 3.35 17.41 -10.51
N SER A 266 2.49 18.43 -10.66
CA SER A 266 2.65 19.46 -11.69
C SER A 266 3.86 20.36 -11.49
N VAL A 267 4.50 20.31 -10.32
CA VAL A 267 5.73 21.05 -10.01
C VAL A 267 6.97 20.48 -10.71
N LEU A 268 6.89 19.26 -11.25
CA LEU A 268 7.96 18.63 -12.02
C LEU A 268 7.63 18.63 -13.52
N ASP A 269 8.62 18.84 -14.37
CA ASP A 269 8.48 18.62 -15.82
C ASP A 269 8.49 17.13 -16.20
N ASP A 270 8.16 16.82 -17.45
CA ASP A 270 8.03 15.43 -17.92
C ASP A 270 9.38 14.68 -17.90
N GLU A 271 10.48 15.36 -18.23
CA GLU A 271 11.83 14.78 -18.22
C GLU A 271 12.27 14.41 -16.80
N THR A 272 11.99 15.27 -15.82
CA THR A 272 12.28 15.02 -14.41
C THR A 272 11.47 13.84 -13.88
N ILE A 273 10.18 13.74 -14.22
CA ILE A 273 9.35 12.58 -13.84
C ILE A 273 9.89 11.30 -14.49
N GLU A 274 10.26 11.33 -15.77
CA GLU A 274 10.84 10.19 -16.47
C GLU A 274 12.16 9.74 -15.83
N SER A 275 12.99 10.68 -15.38
CA SER A 275 14.27 10.40 -14.72
C SER A 275 14.13 9.53 -13.46
N LEU A 276 12.97 9.56 -12.79
CA LEU A 276 12.68 8.73 -11.60
C LEU A 276 12.45 7.25 -11.94
N LEU A 277 12.24 6.90 -13.21
CA LEU A 277 11.92 5.53 -13.61
C LEU A 277 13.10 4.56 -13.43
N SER A 278 14.34 4.97 -13.72
CA SER A 278 15.48 4.07 -13.49
C SER A 278 15.78 3.84 -12.02
N PRO A 279 16.00 4.88 -11.17
CA PRO A 279 16.36 4.68 -9.77
C PRO A 279 15.26 3.96 -8.98
N SER A 280 13.98 4.26 -9.23
CA SER A 280 12.86 3.52 -8.61
C SER A 280 12.86 2.04 -8.97
N ARG A 281 13.25 1.68 -10.20
CA ARG A 281 13.38 0.29 -10.65
C ARG A 281 14.56 -0.40 -9.99
N ASP A 282 15.70 0.29 -9.85
CA ASP A 282 16.90 -0.27 -9.24
C ASP A 282 16.66 -0.64 -7.76
N LEU A 283 16.03 0.26 -7.00
CA LEU A 283 15.62 0.00 -5.61
C LEU A 283 14.63 -1.18 -5.51
N LEU A 284 13.62 -1.23 -6.39
CA LEU A 284 12.62 -2.29 -6.34
C LEU A 284 13.20 -3.68 -6.68
N ARG A 285 14.28 -3.77 -7.47
CA ARG A 285 14.94 -5.05 -7.73
C ARG A 285 15.51 -5.68 -6.46
N VAL A 286 15.98 -4.88 -5.49
CA VAL A 286 16.47 -5.38 -4.20
C VAL A 286 15.31 -6.01 -3.43
N ILE A 287 14.19 -5.29 -3.32
CA ILE A 287 12.98 -5.76 -2.63
C ILE A 287 12.39 -7.01 -3.29
N ALA A 288 12.36 -7.06 -4.63
CA ALA A 288 11.87 -8.24 -5.34
C ALA A 288 12.74 -9.48 -5.07
N LYS A 289 14.06 -9.31 -4.92
CA LYS A 289 15.01 -10.40 -4.63
C LYS A 289 15.00 -10.84 -3.18
N SER A 290 14.61 -9.97 -2.24
CA SER A 290 14.56 -10.31 -0.81
C SER A 290 13.36 -11.20 -0.44
N GLY A 291 12.38 -11.35 -1.34
CA GLY A 291 11.17 -12.11 -1.04
C GLY A 291 10.17 -11.36 -0.17
N ALA A 292 10.30 -10.03 -0.07
CA ALA A 292 9.40 -9.15 0.71
C ALA A 292 7.90 -9.27 0.33
N PHE A 293 7.58 -9.89 -0.82
CA PHE A 293 6.22 -10.22 -1.24
C PHE A 293 6.05 -11.74 -1.35
N PRO A 294 5.50 -12.41 -0.32
CA PRO A 294 5.38 -13.87 -0.29
C PRO A 294 4.42 -14.41 -1.35
N SER A 295 4.82 -15.46 -2.07
CA SER A 295 4.06 -16.06 -3.18
C SER A 295 2.79 -16.83 -2.76
N ASN A 296 2.65 -17.11 -1.46
CA ASN A 296 1.44 -17.67 -0.87
C ASN A 296 0.39 -16.61 -0.53
N ILE A 297 0.78 -15.32 -0.52
CA ILE A 297 -0.11 -14.18 -0.25
C ILE A 297 -0.47 -13.48 -1.57
N PHE A 298 0.54 -13.24 -2.42
CA PHE A 298 0.37 -12.57 -3.70
C PHE A 298 0.38 -13.55 -4.87
N ALA A 299 -0.41 -13.24 -5.89
CA ALA A 299 -0.30 -13.87 -7.18
C ALA A 299 1.00 -13.42 -7.88
N ARG A 300 1.51 -14.27 -8.79
CA ARG A 300 2.59 -13.85 -9.67
C ARG A 300 1.95 -13.27 -10.92
N PRO A 301 2.38 -12.07 -11.40
CA PRO A 301 1.96 -11.58 -12.70
C PRO A 301 2.22 -12.67 -13.74
N GLU A 302 1.26 -12.89 -14.65
CA GLU A 302 1.52 -13.73 -15.81
C GLU A 302 2.77 -13.20 -16.51
N LYS A 303 3.72 -14.10 -16.81
CA LYS A 303 4.82 -13.72 -17.70
C LYS A 303 4.15 -13.33 -19.02
N LYS A 304 4.26 -12.08 -19.44
CA LYS A 304 3.90 -11.70 -20.81
C LYS A 304 4.59 -12.71 -21.73
N ALA A 305 3.80 -13.50 -22.45
CA ALA A 305 4.34 -14.33 -23.53
C ALA A 305 5.05 -13.37 -24.48
N GLY A 306 6.32 -13.68 -24.76
CA GLY A 306 7.20 -12.86 -25.59
C GLY A 306 6.71 -12.74 -27.02
#